data_AF-A0A519UWB8-F1
#
_entry.id   AF-A0A519UWB8-F1
#
_cell.length_a   1.000
_cell.length_b   1.000
_cell.length_c   1.000
_cell.angle_alpha   90.00
_cell.angle_beta   90.00
_cell.angle_gamma   90.00
#
_symmetry.space_group_name_H-M   'P 1'
#
loop_
_entity.id
_entity.type
_entity.pdbx_description
1 polymer ?
#
loop_
_entity_poly.entity_id
_entity_poly.type
_entity_poly.pdbx_seq_one_letter_code
_entity_poly.pdbx_strand_id
1 'polypeptide(L)'
;MVTACGLAACVQKNNLQMLDQNQTTTEKIENRKLVIYQALVRYFGNKNTTNKFYGSVEENGSGKFNDIDEKALQEIKKLGANYIWFTGVIEHATMTDYTKDGIKADDPDIVKGRGGSPYAIKDYYDVDPDLAVDVKNRMAEYEALIKRTHDNGLKVLMDFIPNHVARTYHSDVKPNNVVDLGAHDDTTKSFDVKNDFYYIPDQQFVVPAGYNPGGEAYKNPLKDGKFDENPAKATGNNVFNHAPKLDDWFETIKLNYGLDVQHNNAKNFMPQPP
;
A
#
# COMPACT_ATOMS: atom_id res chain seq x y z
N MET A 1 43.75 8.73 52.98
CA MET A 1 42.84 7.76 52.36
C MET A 1 41.66 8.52 51.80
N VAL A 2 41.57 8.65 50.48
CA VAL A 2 40.36 9.14 49.80
C VAL A 2 39.94 8.01 48.87
N THR A 3 38.84 7.37 49.23
CA THR A 3 38.25 6.24 48.51
C THR A 3 37.46 6.80 47.34
N ALA A 4 37.94 6.60 46.11
CA ALA A 4 37.18 6.91 44.91
C ALA A 4 36.14 5.80 44.68
N CYS A 5 34.88 6.12 44.89
CA CYS A 5 33.74 5.26 44.60
C CYS A 5 33.46 5.32 43.10
N GLY A 6 33.86 4.29 42.35
CA GLY A 6 33.54 4.16 40.94
C GLY A 6 32.11 3.63 40.77
N LEU A 7 31.18 4.50 40.41
CA LEU A 7 29.86 4.12 39.91
C LEU A 7 30.01 3.45 38.55
N ALA A 8 30.00 2.11 38.52
CA ALA A 8 29.81 1.35 37.30
C ALA A 8 28.34 1.48 36.88
N ALA A 9 28.07 2.36 35.91
CA ALA A 9 26.78 2.39 35.23
C ALA A 9 26.62 1.08 34.44
N CYS A 10 25.72 0.21 34.90
CA CYS A 10 25.21 -0.88 34.10
C CYS A 10 24.50 -0.30 32.87
N VAL A 11 25.19 -0.27 31.73
CA VAL A 11 24.53 -0.12 30.44
C VAL A 11 23.84 -1.46 30.16
N GLN A 12 22.59 -1.55 30.58
CA GLN A 12 21.68 -2.60 30.12
C GLN A 12 21.53 -2.38 28.61
N LYS A 13 22.27 -3.15 27.81
CA LYS A 13 22.00 -3.26 26.38
C LYS A 13 20.59 -3.81 26.27
N ASN A 14 19.64 -2.96 25.92
CA ASN A 14 18.36 -3.36 25.39
C ASN A 14 18.63 -4.12 24.08
N ASN A 15 18.98 -5.39 24.19
CA ASN A 15 18.88 -6.34 23.11
C ASN A 15 17.38 -6.59 22.92
N LEU A 16 16.72 -5.61 22.31
CA LEU A 16 15.41 -5.81 21.71
C LEU A 16 15.62 -6.89 20.64
N GLN A 17 15.29 -8.13 20.98
CA GLN A 17 15.25 -9.26 20.06
C GLN A 17 14.02 -9.06 19.15
N MET A 18 14.07 -8.04 18.30
CA MET A 18 12.96 -7.52 17.50
C MET A 18 12.70 -8.31 16.23
N LEU A 19 13.52 -9.30 15.92
CA LEU A 19 13.51 -9.98 14.63
C LEU A 19 13.46 -11.48 14.86
N ASP A 20 12.38 -12.11 14.38
CA ASP A 20 12.34 -13.55 14.18
C ASP A 20 13.48 -13.92 13.23
N GLN A 21 14.49 -14.63 13.75
CA GLN A 21 15.68 -15.01 12.98
C GLN A 21 15.34 -15.92 11.79
N ASN A 22 14.17 -16.56 11.80
CA ASN A 22 13.68 -17.37 10.68
C ASN A 22 13.15 -16.54 9.51
N GLN A 23 12.84 -15.25 9.74
CA GLN A 23 12.34 -14.30 8.74
C GLN A 23 13.36 -13.20 8.41
N THR A 24 14.60 -13.34 8.88
CA THR A 24 15.71 -12.44 8.53
C THR A 24 16.60 -13.05 7.45
N THR A 25 17.10 -12.22 6.55
CA THR A 25 18.12 -12.64 5.59
C THR A 25 19.45 -12.90 6.31
N THR A 26 20.35 -13.67 5.69
CA THR A 26 21.74 -13.87 6.19
C THR A 26 22.60 -12.59 6.08
N GLU A 27 21.99 -11.46 5.73
CA GLU A 27 22.67 -10.20 5.60
C GLU A 27 23.18 -9.71 6.95
N LYS A 28 24.48 -9.38 7.01
CA LYS A 28 25.05 -8.76 8.19
C LYS A 28 24.54 -7.33 8.30
N ILE A 29 23.96 -7.00 9.45
CA ILE A 29 23.64 -5.61 9.80
C ILE A 29 24.96 -4.87 9.98
N GLU A 30 25.31 -4.04 9.00
CA GLU A 30 26.52 -3.23 9.03
C GLU A 30 26.18 -1.79 9.43
N ASN A 31 27.03 -1.21 10.29
CA ASN A 31 26.96 0.21 10.59
C ASN A 31 27.52 1.01 9.39
N ARG A 32 26.63 1.50 8.52
CA ARG A 32 26.98 2.28 7.33
C ARG A 32 25.94 3.37 7.06
N LYS A 33 26.35 4.43 6.36
CA LYS A 33 25.45 5.51 5.95
C LYS A 33 24.46 4.99 4.89
N LEU A 34 23.17 5.17 5.15
CA LEU A 34 22.10 4.91 4.18
C LEU A 34 21.88 6.17 3.34
N VAL A 35 21.92 6.02 2.02
CA VAL A 35 21.57 7.06 1.04
C VAL A 35 20.52 6.46 0.12
N ILE A 36 19.27 6.88 0.34
CA ILE A 36 18.09 6.32 -0.32
C ILE A 36 17.67 7.27 -1.45
N TYR A 37 17.52 6.72 -2.65
CA TYR A 37 16.85 7.40 -3.76
C TYR A 37 15.40 6.92 -3.83
N GLN A 38 14.43 7.80 -3.57
CA GLN A 38 13.00 7.46 -3.67
C GLN A 38 12.51 7.71 -5.10
N ALA A 39 11.85 6.71 -5.68
CA ALA A 39 11.29 6.79 -7.03
C ALA A 39 9.86 6.24 -7.03
N LEU A 40 8.89 7.10 -7.39
CA LEU A 40 7.55 6.66 -7.75
C LEU A 40 7.61 6.11 -9.19
N VAL A 41 7.48 4.78 -9.32
CA VAL A 41 7.74 4.06 -10.58
C VAL A 41 6.90 4.60 -11.73
N ARG A 42 5.61 4.89 -11.46
CA ARG A 42 4.66 5.51 -12.40
C ARG A 42 5.19 6.77 -13.09
N TYR A 43 6.06 7.55 -12.45
CA TYR A 43 6.60 8.78 -13.02
C TYR A 43 8.03 8.67 -13.52
N PHE A 44 8.88 7.87 -12.86
CA PHE A 44 10.32 7.86 -13.13
C PHE A 44 10.66 7.54 -14.59
N GLY A 45 9.99 6.56 -15.19
CA GLY A 45 10.23 6.09 -16.55
C GLY A 45 9.36 6.74 -17.63
N ASN A 46 8.33 7.49 -17.25
CA ASN A 46 7.33 7.96 -18.20
C ASN A 46 7.91 9.09 -19.09
N LYS A 47 8.09 8.78 -20.38
CA LYS A 47 8.57 9.74 -21.38
C LYS A 47 7.44 10.50 -22.06
N ASN A 48 6.19 10.12 -21.83
CA ASN A 48 5.04 10.85 -22.35
C ASN A 48 4.88 12.16 -21.57
N THR A 49 4.91 13.28 -22.28
CA THR A 49 4.78 14.62 -21.70
C THR A 49 3.34 15.12 -21.67
N THR A 50 2.39 14.31 -22.15
CA THR A 50 0.96 14.58 -22.05
C THR A 50 0.58 14.59 -20.57
N ASN A 51 0.17 15.76 -20.07
CA ASN A 51 -0.29 15.96 -18.70
C ASN A 51 -1.77 16.37 -18.72
N LYS A 52 -2.60 15.52 -19.33
CA LYS A 52 -4.03 15.79 -19.43
C LYS A 52 -4.65 15.57 -18.05
N PHE A 53 -5.36 16.59 -17.55
CA PHE A 53 -6.15 16.44 -16.33
C PHE A 53 -7.21 15.35 -16.52
N TYR A 54 -7.27 14.39 -15.60
CA TYR A 54 -8.04 13.14 -15.74
C TYR A 54 -7.74 12.34 -17.01
N GLY A 55 -6.51 12.40 -17.53
CA GLY A 55 -6.05 11.51 -18.59
C GLY A 55 -5.94 10.06 -18.12
N SER A 56 -6.30 9.15 -19.01
CA SER A 56 -6.09 7.70 -18.88
C SER A 56 -4.60 7.32 -18.97
N VAL A 57 -4.27 6.08 -18.63
CA VAL A 57 -2.90 5.57 -18.81
C VAL A 57 -2.49 5.54 -20.28
N GLU A 58 -3.45 5.38 -21.20
CA GLU A 58 -3.22 5.47 -22.65
C GLU A 58 -2.89 6.90 -23.10
N GLU A 59 -3.52 7.90 -22.49
CA GLU A 59 -3.31 9.32 -22.84
C GLU A 59 -2.05 9.89 -22.21
N ASN A 60 -1.85 9.68 -20.90
CA ASN A 60 -0.76 10.28 -20.13
C ASN A 60 0.48 9.38 -20.01
N GLY A 61 0.37 8.09 -20.34
CA GLY A 61 1.41 7.10 -20.08
C GLY A 61 1.59 6.77 -18.59
N SER A 62 2.45 5.79 -18.35
CA SER A 62 2.95 5.42 -17.03
C SER A 62 4.37 4.88 -17.20
N GLY A 63 5.24 5.14 -16.24
CA GLY A 63 6.55 4.51 -16.16
C GLY A 63 6.43 3.02 -15.92
N LYS A 64 7.33 2.26 -16.51
CA LYS A 64 7.36 0.80 -16.48
C LYS A 64 8.54 0.27 -15.69
N PHE A 65 8.44 -0.94 -15.17
CA PHE A 65 9.55 -1.60 -14.47
C PHE A 65 10.81 -1.67 -15.33
N ASN A 66 10.64 -1.86 -16.65
CA ASN A 66 11.77 -1.95 -17.58
C ASN A 66 12.36 -0.59 -17.99
N ASP A 67 11.70 0.55 -17.70
CA ASP A 67 12.27 1.89 -17.91
C ASP A 67 13.41 2.18 -16.92
N ILE A 68 13.45 1.50 -15.78
CA ILE A 68 14.55 1.54 -14.82
C ILE A 68 15.62 0.56 -15.30
N ASP A 69 16.38 1.00 -16.30
CA ASP A 69 17.46 0.24 -16.93
C ASP A 69 18.78 0.34 -16.16
N GLU A 70 19.80 -0.39 -16.63
CA GLU A 70 21.14 -0.36 -16.02
C GLU A 70 21.73 1.04 -15.98
N LYS A 71 21.49 1.85 -17.02
CA LYS A 71 22.00 3.22 -17.08
C LYS A 71 21.36 4.06 -15.97
N ALA A 72 20.04 4.02 -15.82
CA ALA A 72 19.33 4.73 -14.75
C ALA A 72 19.87 4.33 -13.37
N LEU A 73 20.03 3.03 -13.11
CA LEU A 73 20.57 2.52 -11.84
C LEU A 73 22.02 2.95 -11.60
N GLN A 74 22.88 2.92 -12.62
CA GLN A 74 24.27 3.38 -12.52
C GLN A 74 24.34 4.89 -12.25
N GLU A 75 23.50 5.70 -12.89
CA GLU A 75 23.44 7.14 -12.61
C GLU A 75 22.94 7.42 -11.19
N ILE A 76 21.91 6.70 -10.72
CA ILE A 76 21.43 6.81 -9.33
C ILE A 76 22.55 6.45 -8.34
N LYS A 77 23.33 5.40 -8.62
CA LYS A 77 24.49 5.03 -7.81
C LYS A 77 25.60 6.09 -7.85
N LYS A 78 25.84 6.73 -9.00
CA LYS A 78 26.81 7.83 -9.15
C LYS A 78 26.41 9.07 -8.34
N LEU A 79 25.11 9.29 -8.09
CA LEU A 79 24.64 10.31 -7.14
C LEU A 79 25.00 9.98 -5.68
N GLY A 80 25.52 8.78 -5.41
CA GLY A 80 25.93 8.31 -4.08
C GLY A 80 24.87 7.48 -3.36
N ALA A 81 23.76 7.15 -4.02
CA ALA A 81 22.75 6.26 -3.44
C ALA A 81 23.30 4.82 -3.31
N ASN A 82 22.92 4.15 -2.23
CA ASN A 82 23.17 2.72 -2.02
C ASN A 82 21.87 1.92 -1.84
N TYR A 83 20.72 2.60 -1.80
CA TYR A 83 19.38 2.02 -1.84
C TYR A 83 18.52 2.81 -2.83
N ILE A 84 17.58 2.11 -3.47
CA ILE A 84 16.45 2.70 -4.16
C ILE A 84 15.16 2.27 -3.48
N TRP A 85 14.26 3.22 -3.25
CA TRP A 85 12.93 2.97 -2.71
C TRP A 85 11.92 3.11 -3.84
N PHE A 86 11.42 1.97 -4.31
CA PHE A 86 10.36 1.93 -5.31
C PHE A 86 9.02 2.07 -4.59
N THR A 87 8.39 3.23 -4.73
CA THR A 87 7.05 3.47 -4.19
C THR A 87 5.96 3.14 -5.19
N GLY A 88 4.79 2.77 -4.67
CA GLY A 88 3.60 2.52 -5.47
C GLY A 88 3.65 1.27 -6.35
N VAL A 89 4.45 0.29 -5.96
CA VAL A 89 4.62 -0.97 -6.70
C VAL A 89 3.49 -1.96 -6.47
N ILE A 90 3.02 -2.08 -5.23
CA ILE A 90 1.99 -3.07 -4.85
C ILE A 90 0.69 -2.75 -5.59
N GLU A 91 -0.04 -3.77 -6.02
CA GLU A 91 -1.30 -3.58 -6.73
C GLU A 91 -2.29 -2.79 -5.88
N HIS A 92 -2.72 -1.65 -6.42
CA HIS A 92 -3.63 -0.73 -5.77
C HIS A 92 -4.80 -0.38 -6.68
N ALA A 93 -5.90 0.06 -6.07
CA ALA A 93 -7.14 0.34 -6.78
C ALA A 93 -6.94 1.40 -7.87
N THR A 94 -7.42 1.12 -9.08
CA THR A 94 -7.21 1.96 -10.27
C THR A 94 -8.48 2.00 -11.12
N MET A 95 -8.68 3.07 -11.90
CA MET A 95 -9.78 3.17 -12.86
C MET A 95 -9.43 2.56 -14.23
N THR A 96 -8.24 1.99 -14.38
CA THR A 96 -7.83 1.25 -15.58
C THR A 96 -8.46 -0.15 -15.58
N ASP A 97 -9.07 -0.55 -16.69
CA ASP A 97 -9.74 -1.85 -16.81
C ASP A 97 -8.77 -2.94 -17.28
N TYR A 98 -8.50 -3.89 -16.38
CA TYR A 98 -7.66 -5.06 -16.60
C TYR A 98 -8.44 -6.38 -16.56
N THR A 99 -9.76 -6.34 -16.74
CA THR A 99 -10.62 -7.54 -16.72
C THR A 99 -10.22 -8.58 -17.78
N LYS A 100 -9.69 -8.14 -18.93
CA LYS A 100 -9.13 -9.02 -19.97
C LYS A 100 -7.93 -9.87 -19.49
N ASP A 101 -7.27 -9.41 -18.43
CA ASP A 101 -6.10 -10.03 -17.81
C ASP A 101 -6.46 -10.78 -16.51
N GLY A 102 -7.75 -10.86 -16.17
CA GLY A 102 -8.27 -11.56 -14.98
C GLY A 102 -8.42 -10.68 -13.74
N ILE A 103 -7.97 -9.42 -13.79
CA ILE A 103 -8.02 -8.50 -12.66
C ILE A 103 -9.40 -7.86 -12.56
N LYS A 104 -10.02 -7.94 -11.38
CA LYS A 104 -11.32 -7.31 -11.11
C LYS A 104 -11.21 -5.79 -11.26
N ALA A 105 -12.10 -5.19 -12.05
CA ALA A 105 -12.20 -3.74 -12.16
C ALA A 105 -12.67 -3.10 -10.85
N ASP A 106 -12.09 -1.95 -10.52
CA ASP A 106 -12.51 -1.16 -9.36
C ASP A 106 -13.68 -0.22 -9.73
N ASP A 107 -14.49 0.09 -8.72
CA ASP A 107 -15.57 1.07 -8.85
C ASP A 107 -14.97 2.49 -8.88
N PRO A 108 -15.21 3.30 -9.94
CA PRO A 108 -14.69 4.66 -10.02
C PRO A 108 -15.05 5.54 -8.83
N ASP A 109 -16.22 5.34 -8.22
CA ASP A 109 -16.73 6.20 -7.15
C ASP A 109 -16.01 6.03 -5.80
N ILE A 110 -15.12 5.04 -5.71
CA ILE A 110 -14.25 4.81 -4.54
C ILE A 110 -12.75 4.76 -4.89
N VAL A 111 -12.34 5.20 -6.09
CA VAL A 111 -10.93 5.29 -6.49
C VAL A 111 -10.52 6.74 -6.67
N LYS A 112 -9.56 7.24 -5.87
CA LYS A 112 -9.06 8.62 -5.97
C LYS A 112 -8.08 8.81 -7.13
N GLY A 113 -8.57 9.46 -8.18
CA GLY A 113 -7.79 9.74 -9.40
C GLY A 113 -7.66 8.50 -10.28
N ARG A 114 -7.43 8.70 -11.58
CA ARG A 114 -7.54 7.59 -12.56
C ARG A 114 -6.52 6.47 -12.37
N GLY A 115 -5.27 6.81 -12.08
CA GLY A 115 -4.26 5.80 -11.73
C GLY A 115 -4.36 5.36 -10.26
N GLY A 116 -5.33 5.85 -9.50
CA GLY A 116 -5.47 5.50 -8.10
C GLY A 116 -4.39 6.06 -7.17
N SER A 117 -4.65 5.92 -5.88
CA SER A 117 -3.69 6.21 -4.82
C SER A 117 -2.74 5.01 -4.67
N PRO A 118 -1.41 5.19 -4.74
CA PRO A 118 -0.43 4.12 -4.54
C PRO A 118 -0.48 3.46 -3.16
N TYR A 119 -1.24 4.03 -2.23
CA TYR A 119 -1.40 3.53 -0.86
C TYR A 119 -2.78 2.87 -0.62
N ALA A 120 -3.68 2.88 -1.60
CA ALA A 120 -4.95 2.16 -1.55
C ALA A 120 -4.78 0.74 -2.12
N ILE A 121 -4.06 -0.12 -1.38
CA ILE A 121 -3.69 -1.46 -1.85
C ILE A 121 -4.93 -2.34 -2.03
N LYS A 122 -5.09 -2.98 -3.19
CA LYS A 122 -6.19 -3.92 -3.47
C LYS A 122 -5.75 -5.38 -3.48
N ASP A 123 -4.47 -5.64 -3.72
CA ASP A 123 -3.88 -6.97 -3.61
C ASP A 123 -2.43 -6.87 -3.08
N TYR A 124 -2.10 -7.59 -2.00
CA TYR A 124 -0.74 -7.65 -1.45
C TYR A 124 0.12 -8.74 -2.10
N TYR A 125 -0.47 -9.62 -2.91
CA TYR A 125 0.19 -10.75 -3.54
C TYR A 125 0.63 -10.45 -4.98
N ASP A 126 0.32 -9.26 -5.49
CA ASP A 126 0.64 -8.82 -6.86
C ASP A 126 1.18 -7.38 -6.90
N VAL A 127 1.63 -6.96 -8.08
CA VAL A 127 2.14 -5.62 -8.38
C VAL A 127 1.26 -4.89 -9.39
N ASP A 128 1.27 -3.56 -9.35
CA ASP A 128 0.40 -2.70 -10.16
C ASP A 128 0.57 -2.99 -11.67
N PRO A 129 -0.49 -3.42 -12.38
CA PRO A 129 -0.44 -3.72 -13.81
C PRO A 129 -0.09 -2.49 -14.68
N ASP A 130 -0.35 -1.27 -14.21
CA ASP A 130 0.06 -0.03 -14.90
C ASP A 130 1.60 0.10 -15.00
N LEU A 131 2.37 -0.65 -14.22
CA LEU A 131 3.84 -0.61 -14.19
C LEU A 131 4.49 -1.69 -15.05
N ALA A 132 3.73 -2.67 -15.56
CA ALA A 132 4.24 -3.71 -16.44
C ALA A 132 4.06 -3.36 -17.92
N VAL A 133 4.97 -3.87 -18.76
CA VAL A 133 4.76 -3.85 -20.22
C VAL A 133 3.82 -4.97 -20.64
N ASP A 134 4.02 -6.17 -20.11
CA ASP A 134 3.11 -7.29 -20.23
C ASP A 134 2.44 -7.56 -18.88
N VAL A 135 1.16 -7.16 -18.79
CA VAL A 135 0.35 -7.28 -17.59
C VAL A 135 0.37 -8.71 -17.04
N LYS A 136 0.32 -9.75 -17.88
CA LYS A 136 0.31 -11.15 -17.42
C LYS A 136 1.64 -11.60 -16.80
N ASN A 137 2.72 -10.92 -17.13
CA ASN A 137 4.07 -11.21 -16.64
C ASN A 137 4.59 -10.16 -15.64
N ARG A 138 3.71 -9.31 -15.10
CA ARG A 138 4.05 -8.18 -14.20
C ARG A 138 4.93 -8.56 -13.01
N MET A 139 4.66 -9.69 -12.35
CA MET A 139 5.49 -10.17 -11.25
C MET A 139 6.92 -10.51 -11.71
N ALA A 140 7.06 -11.19 -12.84
CA ALA A 140 8.38 -11.50 -13.42
C ALA A 140 9.13 -10.23 -13.85
N GLU A 141 8.43 -9.22 -14.37
CA GLU A 141 9.03 -7.91 -14.69
C GLU A 141 9.52 -7.19 -13.42
N TYR A 142 8.77 -7.24 -12.33
CA TYR A 142 9.19 -6.66 -11.05
C TYR A 142 10.38 -7.38 -10.43
N GLU A 143 10.38 -8.72 -10.42
CA GLU A 143 11.53 -9.53 -9.99
C GLU A 143 12.77 -9.22 -10.83
N ALA A 144 12.62 -9.03 -12.14
CA ALA A 144 13.70 -8.63 -13.02
C ALA A 144 14.26 -7.24 -12.69
N LEU A 145 13.40 -6.28 -12.30
CA LEU A 145 13.84 -4.97 -11.79
C LEU A 145 14.63 -5.10 -10.48
N ILE A 146 14.14 -5.90 -9.52
CA ILE A 146 14.85 -6.15 -8.26
C ILE A 146 16.23 -6.75 -8.55
N LYS A 147 16.29 -7.80 -9.38
CA LYS A 147 17.55 -8.44 -9.75
C LYS A 147 18.51 -7.45 -10.39
N ARG A 148 18.05 -6.68 -11.38
CA ARG A 148 18.86 -5.67 -12.07
C ARG A 148 19.39 -4.60 -11.12
N THR A 149 18.59 -4.21 -10.13
CA THR A 149 18.98 -3.27 -9.07
C THR A 149 20.13 -3.85 -8.24
N HIS A 150 20.02 -5.10 -7.79
CA HIS A 150 21.07 -5.79 -7.05
C HIS A 150 22.34 -6.00 -7.89
N ASP A 151 22.21 -6.37 -9.17
CA ASP A 151 23.35 -6.54 -10.09
C ASP A 151 24.14 -5.23 -10.27
N ASN A 152 23.48 -4.08 -10.13
CA ASN A 152 24.11 -2.75 -10.15
C ASN A 152 24.61 -2.30 -8.76
N GLY A 153 24.51 -3.13 -7.73
CA GLY A 153 25.02 -2.90 -6.38
C GLY A 153 24.24 -1.84 -5.60
N LEU A 154 22.94 -1.70 -5.89
CA LEU A 154 21.97 -0.96 -5.08
C LEU A 154 21.09 -1.99 -4.34
N LYS A 155 20.56 -1.61 -3.18
CA LYS A 155 19.52 -2.39 -2.49
C LYS A 155 18.13 -1.83 -2.76
N VAL A 156 17.11 -2.67 -2.63
CA VAL A 156 15.71 -2.28 -2.84
C VAL A 156 15.02 -2.03 -1.50
N LEU A 157 14.22 -0.97 -1.43
CA LEU A 157 13.16 -0.76 -0.44
C LEU A 157 11.82 -0.73 -1.19
N MET A 158 10.79 -1.29 -0.56
CA MET A 158 9.42 -1.32 -1.05
C MET A 158 8.51 -0.81 0.06
N ASP A 159 7.44 -0.12 -0.32
CA ASP A 159 6.39 0.25 0.64
C ASP A 159 5.73 -0.99 1.25
N PHE A 160 5.34 -0.86 2.51
CA PHE A 160 4.38 -1.76 3.14
C PHE A 160 3.33 -0.89 3.83
N ILE A 161 2.06 -1.10 3.47
CA ILE A 161 0.94 -0.30 3.95
C ILE A 161 0.07 -1.17 4.86
N PRO A 162 0.45 -1.44 6.12
CA PRO A 162 -0.35 -2.28 7.01
C PRO A 162 -1.52 -1.52 7.66
N ASN A 163 -1.66 -0.22 7.43
CA ASN A 163 -2.66 0.58 8.15
C ASN A 163 -4.09 0.40 7.60
N HIS A 164 -4.22 0.18 6.29
CA HIS A 164 -5.47 0.11 5.56
C HIS A 164 -5.26 -0.60 4.22
N VAL A 165 -6.36 -0.97 3.58
CA VAL A 165 -6.41 -1.44 2.20
C VAL A 165 -7.43 -0.61 1.41
N ALA A 166 -7.46 -0.74 0.08
CA ALA A 166 -8.54 -0.22 -0.74
C ALA A 166 -9.88 -0.83 -0.32
N ARG A 167 -10.96 -0.07 -0.52
CA ARG A 167 -12.32 -0.55 -0.24
C ARG A 167 -12.75 -1.73 -1.14
N THR A 168 -12.07 -1.93 -2.27
CA THR A 168 -12.23 -3.06 -3.19
C THR A 168 -11.22 -4.20 -3.00
N TYR A 169 -10.47 -4.22 -1.88
CA TYR A 169 -9.44 -5.23 -1.63
C TYR A 169 -9.94 -6.65 -1.90
N HIS A 170 -9.22 -7.35 -2.77
CA HIS A 170 -9.45 -8.74 -3.15
C HIS A 170 -8.23 -9.20 -3.93
N SER A 171 -7.72 -10.39 -3.59
CA SER A 171 -6.60 -10.99 -4.31
C SER A 171 -7.05 -12.13 -5.21
N ASP A 172 -6.69 -12.06 -6.49
CA ASP A 172 -6.87 -13.14 -7.47
C ASP A 172 -5.68 -14.11 -7.53
N VAL A 173 -4.55 -13.76 -6.91
CA VAL A 173 -3.31 -14.57 -6.91
C VAL A 173 -2.85 -15.05 -5.52
N LYS A 174 -3.60 -14.77 -4.45
CA LYS A 174 -3.29 -15.26 -3.10
C LYS A 174 -3.20 -16.79 -3.04
N PRO A 175 -2.37 -17.35 -2.14
CA PRO A 175 -2.34 -18.79 -1.89
C PRO A 175 -3.69 -19.34 -1.42
N ASN A 176 -4.04 -20.58 -1.81
CA ASN A 176 -5.32 -21.22 -1.47
C ASN A 176 -5.61 -21.35 0.03
N ASN A 177 -4.59 -21.32 0.88
CA ASN A 177 -4.73 -21.42 2.33
C ASN A 177 -4.85 -20.06 3.03
N VAL A 178 -4.92 -18.95 2.27
CA VAL A 178 -5.11 -17.60 2.78
C VAL A 178 -6.59 -17.21 2.72
N VAL A 179 -7.11 -16.82 3.87
CA VAL A 179 -8.46 -16.28 4.02
C VAL A 179 -8.45 -14.78 3.68
N ASP A 180 -9.51 -14.29 3.01
CA ASP A 180 -9.64 -12.85 2.74
C ASP A 180 -9.87 -12.06 4.01
N LEU A 181 -9.33 -10.84 4.02
CA LEU A 181 -9.61 -9.87 5.07
C LEU A 181 -11.11 -9.63 5.17
N GLY A 182 -11.64 -9.70 6.39
CA GLY A 182 -13.05 -9.49 6.68
C GLY A 182 -13.95 -10.70 6.43
N ALA A 183 -13.43 -11.83 5.94
CA ALA A 183 -14.26 -13.00 5.62
C ALA A 183 -14.91 -13.65 6.85
N HIS A 184 -14.40 -13.36 8.04
CA HIS A 184 -14.89 -13.90 9.32
C HIS A 184 -15.31 -12.82 10.31
N ASP A 185 -15.39 -11.58 9.85
CA ASP A 185 -15.75 -10.45 10.71
C ASP A 185 -17.21 -10.55 11.15
N ASP A 186 -17.43 -10.24 12.42
CA ASP A 186 -18.77 -9.97 12.94
C ASP A 186 -19.15 -8.52 12.61
N THR A 187 -19.83 -8.34 11.49
CA THR A 187 -20.21 -7.02 10.97
C THR A 187 -21.29 -6.32 11.81
N THR A 188 -21.87 -7.01 12.81
CA THR A 188 -22.84 -6.40 13.74
C THR A 188 -22.18 -5.57 14.82
N LYS A 189 -20.85 -5.70 14.98
CA LYS A 189 -20.06 -4.96 15.96
C LYS A 189 -19.25 -3.86 15.29
N SER A 190 -19.26 -2.66 15.87
CA SER A 190 -18.39 -1.58 15.39
C SER A 190 -16.91 -1.89 15.55
N PHE A 191 -16.56 -2.61 16.63
CA PHE A 191 -15.23 -3.11 16.92
C PHE A 191 -15.33 -4.51 17.55
N ASP A 192 -14.52 -5.44 17.06
CA ASP A 192 -14.21 -6.72 17.72
C ASP A 192 -12.71 -6.99 17.54
N VAL A 193 -12.05 -7.50 18.57
CA VAL A 193 -10.61 -7.81 18.51
C VAL A 193 -10.27 -8.91 17.49
N LYS A 194 -11.28 -9.66 17.05
CA LYS A 194 -11.16 -10.71 16.04
C LYS A 194 -11.51 -10.26 14.62
N ASN A 195 -12.07 -9.05 14.46
CA ASN A 195 -12.39 -8.52 13.15
C ASN A 195 -11.14 -7.93 12.50
N ASP A 196 -11.01 -8.09 11.18
CA ASP A 196 -9.99 -7.43 10.36
C ASP A 196 -10.31 -5.95 10.12
N PHE A 197 -11.60 -5.56 10.18
CA PHE A 197 -12.05 -4.19 9.96
C PHE A 197 -12.89 -3.61 11.11
N TYR A 198 -12.99 -2.28 11.12
CA TYR A 198 -13.96 -1.56 11.94
C TYR A 198 -15.22 -1.27 11.12
N TYR A 199 -16.37 -1.53 11.70
CA TYR A 199 -17.66 -1.36 11.03
C TYR A 199 -18.46 -0.21 11.63
N ILE A 200 -19.45 0.21 10.86
CA ILE A 200 -20.46 1.18 11.25
C ILE A 200 -21.80 0.48 11.08
N PRO A 201 -22.25 -0.30 12.09
CA PRO A 201 -23.44 -1.13 11.99
C PRO A 201 -24.68 -0.33 11.58
N ASP A 202 -25.59 -1.00 10.86
CA ASP A 202 -26.87 -0.46 10.39
C ASP A 202 -26.78 0.77 9.45
N GLN A 203 -25.58 1.09 8.94
CA GLN A 203 -25.38 2.20 8.01
C GLN A 203 -24.67 1.73 6.75
N GLN A 204 -25.28 1.97 5.58
CA GLN A 204 -24.65 1.75 4.29
C GLN A 204 -23.67 2.88 3.97
N PHE A 205 -22.56 2.54 3.32
CA PHE A 205 -21.59 3.51 2.84
C PHE A 205 -22.21 4.48 1.83
N VAL A 206 -21.84 5.75 1.94
CA VAL A 206 -22.26 6.80 1.02
C VAL A 206 -21.01 7.44 0.43
N VAL A 207 -20.91 7.38 -0.90
CA VAL A 207 -19.85 8.05 -1.65
C VAL A 207 -19.88 9.56 -1.30
N PRO A 208 -18.72 10.18 -0.98
CA PRO A 208 -18.70 11.59 -0.59
C PRO A 208 -19.38 12.50 -1.62
N ALA A 209 -20.25 13.37 -1.14
CA ALA A 209 -20.97 14.31 -1.99
C ALA A 209 -20.01 15.20 -2.77
N GLY A 210 -20.28 15.38 -4.07
CA GLY A 210 -19.46 16.19 -4.97
C GLY A 210 -18.23 15.46 -5.53
N TYR A 211 -18.02 14.18 -5.19
CA TYR A 211 -16.99 13.39 -5.86
C TYR A 211 -17.36 13.14 -7.34
N ASN A 212 -16.41 13.35 -8.24
CA ASN A 212 -16.60 13.22 -9.68
C ASN A 212 -15.39 12.49 -10.30
N PRO A 213 -15.32 11.16 -10.20
CA PRO A 213 -14.16 10.40 -10.63
C PRO A 213 -13.93 10.54 -12.13
N GLY A 214 -12.71 10.91 -12.52
CA GLY A 214 -12.33 11.13 -13.91
C GLY A 214 -13.00 12.34 -14.61
N GLY A 215 -13.76 13.16 -13.88
CA GLY A 215 -14.46 14.34 -14.42
C GLY A 215 -15.63 14.02 -15.37
N GLU A 216 -16.35 15.05 -15.80
CA GLU A 216 -17.60 14.95 -16.58
C GLU A 216 -17.50 14.10 -17.86
N ALA A 217 -16.31 14.14 -18.50
CA ALA A 217 -16.06 13.44 -19.76
C ALA A 217 -15.88 11.92 -19.56
N TYR A 218 -15.45 11.48 -18.37
CA TYR A 218 -15.29 10.05 -18.10
C TYR A 218 -16.65 9.39 -17.92
N LYS A 219 -16.90 8.35 -18.72
CA LYS A 219 -18.11 7.53 -18.70
C LYS A 219 -17.74 6.10 -18.29
N ASN A 220 -18.39 5.61 -17.26
CA ASN A 220 -18.31 4.23 -16.79
C ASN A 220 -19.67 3.88 -16.17
N PRO A 221 -20.26 2.70 -16.44
CA PRO A 221 -21.54 2.30 -15.83
C PRO A 221 -21.54 2.31 -14.30
N LEU A 222 -20.40 2.06 -13.67
CA LEU A 222 -20.23 2.08 -12.21
C LEU A 222 -20.04 3.50 -11.65
N LYS A 223 -19.81 4.51 -12.50
CA LYS A 223 -19.81 5.90 -12.06
C LYS A 223 -21.25 6.41 -11.93
N ASP A 224 -21.92 5.98 -10.87
CA ASP A 224 -23.34 6.26 -10.59
C ASP A 224 -23.58 6.92 -9.22
N GLY A 225 -22.49 7.24 -8.51
CA GLY A 225 -22.48 7.85 -7.18
C GLY A 225 -22.75 6.85 -6.07
N LYS A 226 -22.62 5.54 -6.32
CA LYS A 226 -22.92 4.49 -5.34
C LYS A 226 -21.79 3.48 -5.25
N PHE A 227 -21.75 2.79 -4.12
CA PHE A 227 -20.88 1.66 -3.90
C PHE A 227 -21.56 0.70 -2.93
N ASP A 228 -21.57 -0.59 -3.24
CA ASP A 228 -22.24 -1.60 -2.42
C ASP A 228 -21.35 -2.02 -1.24
N GLU A 229 -21.46 -1.27 -0.15
CA GLU A 229 -20.87 -1.64 1.14
C GLU A 229 -21.87 -1.40 2.27
N ASN A 230 -22.37 -2.50 2.85
CA ASN A 230 -23.28 -2.48 3.98
C ASN A 230 -22.97 -3.65 4.94
N PRO A 231 -22.58 -3.39 6.21
CA PRO A 231 -22.39 -2.07 6.80
C PRO A 231 -21.12 -1.37 6.29
N ALA A 232 -21.12 -0.04 6.39
CA ALA A 232 -19.99 0.80 6.05
C ALA A 232 -18.79 0.48 6.94
N LYS A 233 -17.58 0.66 6.41
CA LYS A 233 -16.32 0.48 7.14
C LYS A 233 -15.60 1.81 7.36
N ALA A 234 -14.93 1.94 8.49
CA ALA A 234 -14.15 3.13 8.82
C ALA A 234 -13.02 3.36 7.80
N THR A 235 -12.75 4.63 7.47
CA THR A 235 -11.70 4.98 6.51
C THR A 235 -10.30 4.83 7.10
N GLY A 236 -9.28 4.69 6.24
CA GLY A 236 -7.89 4.51 6.69
C GLY A 236 -7.30 5.66 7.53
N ASN A 237 -7.90 6.86 7.49
CA ASN A 237 -7.60 7.99 8.37
C ASN A 237 -8.45 8.04 9.66
N ASN A 238 -9.04 6.91 10.05
CA ASN A 238 -9.85 6.73 11.27
C ASN A 238 -11.16 7.54 11.28
N VAL A 239 -11.84 7.70 10.14
CA VAL A 239 -13.20 8.27 10.13
C VAL A 239 -14.23 7.16 10.26
N PHE A 240 -14.91 7.17 11.41
CA PHE A 240 -16.01 6.26 11.76
C PHE A 240 -17.35 6.90 11.38
N ASN A 241 -17.53 7.19 10.10
CA ASN A 241 -18.76 7.74 9.54
C ASN A 241 -19.07 7.08 8.20
N HIS A 242 -20.31 6.63 8.01
CA HIS A 242 -20.75 5.95 6.79
C HIS A 242 -20.74 6.88 5.56
N ALA A 243 -20.78 8.19 5.78
CA ALA A 243 -20.68 9.24 4.76
C ALA A 243 -19.41 10.10 5.01
N PRO A 244 -18.21 9.58 4.70
CA PRO A 244 -16.97 10.34 4.86
C PRO A 244 -16.93 11.55 3.93
N LYS A 245 -16.04 12.50 4.22
CA LYS A 245 -15.82 13.68 3.39
C LYS A 245 -14.91 13.37 2.21
N LEU A 246 -14.89 14.29 1.24
CA LEU A 246 -14.05 14.17 0.04
C LEU A 246 -12.54 14.14 0.37
N ASP A 247 -12.13 14.82 1.44
CA ASP A 247 -10.74 14.87 1.92
C ASP A 247 -10.37 13.71 2.87
N ASP A 248 -11.35 12.93 3.33
CA ASP A 248 -11.09 11.68 4.05
C ASP A 248 -10.57 10.61 3.11
N TRP A 249 -9.90 9.58 3.65
CA TRP A 249 -9.39 8.46 2.85
C TRP A 249 -10.52 7.46 2.50
N PHE A 250 -11.61 7.96 1.91
CA PHE A 250 -12.84 7.21 1.61
C PHE A 250 -12.60 6.04 0.64
N GLU A 251 -11.53 6.09 -0.15
CA GLU A 251 -11.06 5.01 -1.03
C GLU A 251 -10.45 3.82 -0.26
N THR A 252 -10.21 3.97 1.05
CA THR A 252 -9.55 2.97 1.90
C THR A 252 -10.42 2.53 3.07
N ILE A 253 -10.15 1.33 3.58
CA ILE A 253 -10.75 0.74 4.78
C ILE A 253 -9.70 0.42 5.82
N LYS A 254 -9.96 0.83 7.07
CA LYS A 254 -9.02 0.72 8.18
C LYS A 254 -8.86 -0.72 8.66
N LEU A 255 -7.62 -1.19 8.72
CA LEU A 255 -7.29 -2.49 9.31
C LEU A 255 -7.27 -2.42 10.84
N ASN A 256 -7.83 -3.45 11.46
CA ASN A 256 -7.95 -3.64 12.88
C ASN A 256 -6.92 -4.67 13.37
N TYR A 257 -6.09 -4.26 14.33
CA TYR A 257 -5.11 -5.11 14.99
C TYR A 257 -5.40 -5.22 16.50
N GLY A 258 -6.64 -4.97 16.92
CA GLY A 258 -7.05 -4.92 18.33
C GLY A 258 -6.86 -3.55 18.98
N LEU A 259 -6.72 -2.47 18.22
CA LEU A 259 -6.68 -1.10 18.77
C LEU A 259 -8.07 -0.48 18.75
N ASP A 260 -8.74 -0.35 19.89
CA ASP A 260 -10.05 0.28 19.94
C ASP A 260 -9.94 1.81 19.86
N VAL A 261 -9.89 2.32 18.62
CA VAL A 261 -9.74 3.74 18.32
C VAL A 261 -10.92 4.57 18.86
N GLN A 262 -12.13 4.00 18.89
CA GLN A 262 -13.34 4.69 19.34
C GLN A 262 -13.39 4.84 20.87
N HIS A 263 -12.73 3.94 21.62
CA HIS A 263 -12.63 4.00 23.08
C HIS A 263 -11.23 4.40 23.57
N ASN A 264 -10.79 5.60 23.19
CA ASN A 264 -9.53 6.22 23.65
C ASN A 264 -8.28 5.38 23.32
N ASN A 265 -8.26 4.75 22.14
CA ASN A 265 -7.15 3.91 21.67
C ASN A 265 -6.81 2.78 22.65
N ALA A 266 -7.82 2.15 23.26
CA ALA A 266 -7.62 1.01 24.15
C ALA A 266 -6.94 -0.15 23.40
N LYS A 267 -5.92 -0.75 24.01
CA LYS A 267 -5.05 -1.74 23.37
C LYS A 267 -5.49 -3.15 23.75
N ASN A 268 -6.00 -3.90 22.78
CA ASN A 268 -6.46 -5.29 22.90
C ASN A 268 -5.69 -6.21 21.96
N PHE A 269 -4.36 -6.13 21.98
CA PHE A 269 -3.52 -6.92 21.09
C PHE A 269 -3.53 -8.41 21.46
N MET A 270 -3.74 -9.28 20.47
CA MET A 270 -3.70 -10.73 20.64
C MET A 270 -2.84 -11.40 19.54
N PRO A 271 -1.73 -12.08 19.90
CA PRO A 271 -1.09 -12.06 21.23
C PRO A 271 -0.64 -10.64 21.60
N GLN A 272 -0.50 -10.37 22.90
CA GLN A 272 0.10 -9.11 23.33
C GLN A 272 1.56 -9.06 22.84
N PRO A 273 1.99 -7.99 22.15
CA PRO A 273 3.40 -7.78 21.84
C PRO A 273 4.21 -7.78 23.15
N PRO A 274 5.42 -8.37 23.15
CA PRO A 274 6.29 -8.39 24.33
C PRO A 274 6.72 -6.99 24.80
#